data_AF-A0A923ZCE9-F1
#
_entry.id   AF-A0A923ZCE9-F1
#
_cell.length_a   1.000
_cell.length_b   1.000
_cell.length_c   1.000
_cell.angle_alpha   90.00
_cell.angle_beta   90.00
_cell.angle_gamma   90.00
#
_symmetry.space_group_name_H-M   'P 1'
#
loop_
_entity.id
_entity.type
_entity.pdbx_description
1 polymer ?
#
loop_
_entity_poly.entity_id
_entity_poly.type
_entity_poly.pdbx_seq_one_letter_code
_entity_poly.pdbx_strand_id
1 'polypeptide(L)'
;MPNTGESAPGFRPRRRRRLLLIGAGIGLAIAAVMVLWHRDIDAPTAARLADRLQVQYTRGSGERPGRFGARETARWADGWEFRWRYRPCPERASLRIWISRDGQRASYAEMPECNPESGIGRVPLTV
;
A
#
# COMPACT_ATOMS: atom_id res chain seq x y z
N MET A 1 -58.62 50.95 19.67
CA MET A 1 -58.49 50.58 18.24
C MET A 1 -57.01 50.28 17.93
N PRO A 2 -56.70 49.39 16.97
CA PRO A 2 -55.80 48.23 17.17
C PRO A 2 -54.32 48.42 16.76
N ASN A 3 -53.53 47.39 17.10
CA ASN A 3 -52.12 47.14 16.82
C ASN A 3 -51.71 47.15 15.34
N THR A 4 -50.49 47.61 15.05
CA THR A 4 -49.57 47.12 13.99
C THR A 4 -48.15 47.40 14.52
N GLY A 5 -47.30 46.45 14.91
CA GLY A 5 -47.02 45.19 14.25
C GLY A 5 -45.93 45.41 13.20
N GLU A 6 -44.67 45.60 13.59
CA GLU A 6 -43.56 45.45 12.66
C GLU A 6 -42.34 44.86 13.39
N SER A 7 -42.16 43.55 13.18
CA SER A 7 -40.98 42.80 13.60
C SER A 7 -39.90 42.95 12.53
N ALA A 8 -38.72 43.46 12.88
CA ALA A 8 -37.54 43.37 12.02
C ALA A 8 -36.54 42.34 12.58
N PRO A 9 -36.06 41.39 11.76
CA PRO A 9 -35.43 40.15 12.21
C PRO A 9 -33.98 40.37 12.68
N GLY A 10 -33.72 39.96 13.93
CA GLY A 10 -32.36 39.82 14.47
C GLY A 10 -31.53 38.85 13.63
N PHE A 11 -30.69 39.41 12.76
CA PHE A 11 -29.84 38.65 11.86
C PHE A 11 -28.70 38.01 12.66
N ARG A 12 -28.90 36.77 13.13
CA ARG A 12 -27.98 36.02 13.99
C ARG A 12 -26.59 35.83 13.32
N PRO A 13 -25.54 36.61 13.66
CA PRO A 13 -24.21 36.46 13.04
C PRO A 13 -23.57 35.10 13.37
N ARG A 14 -24.01 34.45 14.46
CA ARG A 14 -23.58 33.10 14.87
C ARG A 14 -23.97 32.00 13.88
N ARG A 15 -25.06 32.16 13.12
CA ARG A 15 -25.57 31.11 12.22
C ARG A 15 -24.74 31.03 10.93
N ARG A 16 -24.34 32.17 10.36
CA ARG A 16 -23.45 32.24 9.18
C ARG A 16 -22.04 31.74 9.51
N ARG A 17 -21.49 32.15 10.66
CA ARG A 17 -20.17 31.66 11.11
C ARG A 17 -20.15 30.15 11.35
N ARG A 18 -21.22 29.59 11.92
CA ARG A 18 -21.37 28.12 12.05
C ARG A 18 -21.45 27.41 10.70
N LEU A 19 -22.21 27.95 9.75
CA LEU A 19 -22.32 27.38 8.41
C LEU A 19 -20.97 27.39 7.67
N LEU A 20 -20.20 28.47 7.79
CA LEU A 20 -18.85 28.55 7.22
C LEU A 20 -17.89 27.54 7.85
N LEU A 21 -17.93 27.38 9.17
CA LEU A 21 -17.09 26.38 9.86
C LEU A 21 -17.47 24.94 9.49
N ILE A 22 -18.77 24.65 9.34
CA ILE A 22 -19.23 23.33 8.88
C ILE A 22 -18.79 23.08 7.43
N GLY A 23 -18.95 24.07 6.54
CA GLY A 23 -18.50 23.98 5.16
C GLY A 23 -16.99 23.76 5.05
N ALA A 24 -16.20 24.49 5.85
CA ALA A 24 -14.76 24.30 5.94
C ALA A 24 -14.41 22.90 6.45
N GLY A 25 -15.09 22.41 7.50
CA GLY A 25 -14.87 21.08 8.06
C GLY A 25 -15.18 19.97 7.05
N ILE A 26 -16.30 20.08 6.32
CA ILE A 26 -16.68 19.11 5.28
C ILE A 26 -15.67 19.13 4.13
N GLY A 27 -15.26 20.33 3.67
CA GLY A 27 -14.26 20.46 2.60
C GLY A 27 -12.91 19.82 2.98
N LEU A 28 -12.48 20.02 4.24
CA LEU A 28 -11.23 19.45 4.75
C LEU A 28 -11.33 17.92 4.89
N ALA A 29 -12.48 17.40 5.32
CA ALA A 29 -12.73 15.95 5.38
C ALA A 29 -12.71 15.30 3.99
N ILE A 30 -13.34 15.92 2.98
CA ILE A 30 -13.33 15.42 1.60
C ILE A 30 -11.91 15.44 1.03
N ALA A 31 -11.16 16.52 1.24
CA ALA A 31 -9.76 16.61 0.80
C ALA A 31 -8.89 15.55 1.49
N ALA A 32 -9.06 15.34 2.79
CA ALA A 32 -8.35 14.30 3.53
C ALA A 32 -8.68 12.90 3.00
N VAL A 33 -9.96 12.60 2.74
CA VAL A 33 -10.39 11.34 2.14
C VAL A 33 -9.75 11.15 0.77
N MET A 34 -9.78 12.15 -0.12
CA MET A 34 -9.17 12.05 -1.46
C MET A 34 -7.66 11.82 -1.40
N VAL A 35 -6.95 12.52 -0.51
CA VAL A 35 -5.48 12.37 -0.36
C VAL A 35 -5.12 11.00 0.20
N LEU A 36 -5.94 10.46 1.11
CA LEU A 36 -5.72 9.15 1.72
C LEU A 36 -6.20 7.99 0.84
N TRP A 37 -7.12 8.22 -0.11
CA TRP A 37 -7.78 7.11 -0.79
C TRP A 37 -6.90 6.39 -1.81
N HIS A 38 -5.97 7.06 -2.50
CA HIS A 38 -5.30 6.49 -3.68
C HIS A 38 -3.80 6.86 -3.74
N ARG A 39 -3.06 6.66 -2.65
CA ARG A 39 -1.59 6.67 -2.78
C ARG A 39 -1.12 5.33 -3.35
N ASP A 40 -1.19 5.25 -4.67
CA ASP A 40 -0.45 4.25 -5.42
C ASP A 40 1.05 4.41 -5.11
N ILE A 41 1.70 3.33 -4.68
CA ILE A 41 3.14 3.31 -4.49
C ILE A 41 3.83 3.42 -5.86
N ASP A 42 4.79 4.33 -5.94
CA ASP A 42 5.61 4.48 -7.13
C ASP A 42 6.55 3.27 -7.32
N ALA A 43 6.88 2.97 -8.58
CA ALA A 43 7.72 1.84 -8.94
C ALA A 43 9.07 1.80 -8.20
N PRO A 44 9.84 2.91 -8.05
CA PRO A 44 11.11 2.87 -7.33
C PRO A 44 10.96 2.67 -5.81
N THR A 45 9.86 3.09 -5.20
CA THR A 45 9.57 2.80 -3.80
C THR A 45 9.18 1.34 -3.60
N ALA A 46 8.36 0.77 -4.48
CA ALA A 46 8.04 -0.67 -4.48
C ALA A 46 9.31 -1.52 -4.67
N ALA A 47 10.17 -1.13 -5.61
CA ALA A 47 11.46 -1.79 -5.85
C ALA A 47 12.35 -1.82 -4.59
N ARG A 48 12.48 -0.68 -3.90
CA ARG A 48 13.26 -0.58 -2.64
C ARG A 48 12.68 -1.41 -1.50
N LEU A 49 11.36 -1.60 -1.47
CA LEU A 49 10.72 -2.49 -0.50
C LEU A 49 11.01 -3.95 -0.81
N ALA A 50 10.93 -4.34 -2.10
CA ALA A 50 11.23 -5.68 -2.54
C ALA A 50 12.72 -6.04 -2.31
N ASP A 51 13.63 -5.12 -2.58
CA ASP A 51 15.07 -5.30 -2.33
C ASP A 51 15.35 -5.53 -0.83
N ARG A 52 14.67 -4.79 0.05
CA ARG A 52 14.76 -4.99 1.51
C ARG A 52 14.29 -6.40 1.92
N LEU A 53 13.19 -6.88 1.34
CA LEU A 53 12.65 -8.21 1.62
C LEU A 53 13.56 -9.34 1.08
N GLN A 54 14.22 -9.13 -0.06
CA GLN A 54 15.21 -10.07 -0.59
C GLN A 54 16.44 -10.14 0.32
N VAL A 55 16.91 -9.00 0.84
CA VAL A 55 18.02 -8.95 1.80
C VAL A 55 17.62 -9.61 3.12
N GLN A 56 16.39 -9.38 3.59
CA GLN A 56 15.87 -10.03 4.79
C GLN A 56 15.80 -11.56 4.62
N TYR A 57 15.32 -12.02 3.46
CA TYR A 57 15.29 -13.44 3.13
C TYR A 57 16.69 -14.05 3.12
N THR A 58 17.66 -13.43 2.44
CA THR A 58 19.04 -13.95 2.37
C THR A 58 19.71 -14.00 3.74
N ARG A 59 19.50 -12.98 4.58
CA ARG A 59 20.01 -12.98 5.96
C ARG A 59 19.35 -14.06 6.83
N GLY A 60 18.03 -14.24 6.72
CA GLY A 60 17.28 -15.22 7.52
C GLY A 60 17.54 -16.67 7.11
N SER A 61 17.77 -16.92 5.82
CA SER A 61 18.04 -18.26 5.27
C SER A 61 19.52 -18.66 5.30
N GLY A 62 20.43 -17.73 5.57
CA GLY A 62 21.88 -17.97 5.43
C GLY A 62 22.34 -18.12 3.98
N GLU A 63 21.48 -17.78 3.01
CA GLU A 63 21.79 -17.83 1.58
C GLU A 63 22.82 -16.77 1.17
N ARG A 64 23.71 -17.11 0.24
CA ARG A 64 24.70 -16.16 -0.26
C ARG A 64 24.04 -15.10 -1.17
N PRO A 65 24.35 -13.80 -1.01
CA PRO A 65 23.74 -12.72 -1.79
C PRO A 65 23.96 -12.84 -3.31
N GLY A 66 25.01 -13.55 -3.75
CA GLY A 66 25.30 -13.80 -5.16
C GLY A 66 24.51 -14.93 -5.81
N ARG A 67 23.58 -15.59 -5.11
CA ARG A 67 22.78 -16.70 -5.67
C ARG A 67 21.50 -16.25 -6.38
N PHE A 68 21.17 -14.97 -6.35
CA PHE A 68 20.04 -14.43 -7.09
C PHE A 68 20.48 -13.78 -8.40
N GLY A 69 19.68 -13.97 -9.44
CA GLY A 69 19.86 -13.35 -10.76
C GLY A 69 19.46 -11.88 -10.76
N ALA A 70 19.30 -11.32 -11.97
CA ALA A 70 18.71 -10.00 -12.13
C ALA A 70 17.26 -9.98 -11.61
N ARG A 71 16.83 -8.82 -11.13
CA ARG A 71 15.45 -8.58 -10.70
C ARG A 71 14.55 -8.40 -11.93
N GLU A 72 13.56 -9.25 -12.06
CA GLU A 72 12.44 -9.09 -12.99
C GLU A 72 11.32 -8.33 -12.26
N THR A 73 10.70 -7.35 -12.92
CA THR A 73 9.62 -6.55 -12.36
C THR A 73 8.39 -6.64 -13.26
N ALA A 74 7.23 -6.96 -12.67
CA ALA A 74 5.94 -6.95 -13.35
C ALA A 74 4.96 -6.05 -12.60
N ARG A 75 4.18 -5.27 -13.35
CA ARG A 75 3.10 -4.43 -12.82
C ARG A 75 1.77 -5.14 -13.02
N TRP A 76 0.98 -5.22 -11.96
CA TRP A 76 -0.36 -5.78 -11.94
C TRP A 76 -1.40 -4.70 -11.59
N ALA A 77 -2.68 -5.02 -11.75
CA ALA A 77 -3.77 -4.10 -11.42
C ALA A 77 -3.85 -3.78 -9.91
N ASP A 78 -3.40 -4.73 -9.10
CA ASP A 78 -3.46 -4.77 -7.63
C ASP A 78 -2.10 -4.52 -6.97
N GLY A 79 -1.01 -4.38 -7.74
CA GLY A 79 0.30 -4.11 -7.17
C GLY A 79 1.48 -4.35 -8.11
N TRP A 80 2.60 -4.70 -7.49
CA TRP A 80 3.87 -4.95 -8.14
C TRP A 80 4.39 -6.33 -7.75
N GLU A 81 4.90 -7.06 -8.72
CA GLU A 81 5.60 -8.31 -8.50
C GLU A 81 7.07 -8.14 -8.86
N PHE A 82 7.93 -8.64 -7.98
CA PHE A 82 9.36 -8.67 -8.16
C PHE A 82 9.85 -10.11 -8.05
N ARG A 83 10.64 -10.53 -9.03
CA ARG A 83 11.14 -11.90 -9.12
C ARG A 83 12.65 -11.91 -9.26
N TRP A 84 13.30 -12.80 -8.51
CA TRP A 84 14.71 -13.12 -8.67
C TRP A 84 14.84 -14.62 -8.93
N ARG A 85 15.45 -14.97 -10.05
CA ARG A 85 15.78 -16.37 -10.34
C ARG A 85 16.92 -16.84 -9.45
N TYR A 86 16.80 -18.04 -8.91
CA TYR A 86 17.83 -18.62 -8.06
C TYR A 86 18.87 -19.32 -8.95
N ARG A 87 20.09 -18.78 -9.00
CA ARG A 87 21.17 -19.22 -9.91
C ARG A 87 21.52 -20.70 -9.83
N PRO A 88 21.49 -21.37 -8.66
CA PRO A 88 21.73 -22.82 -8.61
C PRO A 88 20.70 -23.64 -9.39
N CYS A 89 19.44 -23.17 -9.51
CA CYS A 89 18.38 -23.87 -10.25
C CYS A 89 17.38 -22.87 -10.87
N PRO A 90 17.80 -22.07 -11.88
CA PRO A 90 17.07 -20.88 -12.34
C PRO A 90 15.78 -21.18 -13.10
N GLU A 91 15.63 -22.41 -13.59
CA GLU A 91 14.42 -22.91 -14.26
C GLU A 91 13.34 -23.36 -13.28
N ARG A 92 13.69 -23.57 -12.00
CA ARG A 92 12.81 -24.21 -11.02
C ARG A 92 12.53 -23.35 -9.79
N ALA A 93 13.52 -22.62 -9.31
CA ALA A 93 13.40 -21.83 -8.10
C ALA A 93 13.48 -20.33 -8.42
N SER A 94 12.50 -19.60 -7.94
CA SER A 94 12.54 -18.15 -7.92
C SER A 94 12.02 -17.60 -6.61
N LEU A 95 12.65 -16.53 -6.14
CA LEU A 95 12.08 -15.72 -5.08
C LEU A 95 11.13 -14.73 -5.73
N ARG A 96 9.83 -14.83 -5.45
CA ARG A 96 8.82 -13.84 -5.85
C ARG A 96 8.32 -13.10 -4.65
N ILE A 97 8.28 -11.78 -4.77
CA ILE A 97 7.76 -10.87 -3.76
C ILE A 97 6.65 -10.06 -4.41
N TRP A 98 5.48 -10.05 -3.78
CA TRP A 98 4.36 -9.23 -4.18
C TRP A 98 4.21 -8.06 -3.22
N ILE A 99 3.96 -6.87 -3.77
CA ILE A 99 3.74 -5.63 -3.03
C ILE A 99 2.42 -5.04 -3.51
N SER A 100 1.52 -4.75 -2.58
CA SER A 100 0.23 -4.14 -2.90
C SER A 100 0.40 -2.77 -3.53
N ARG A 101 -0.61 -2.39 -4.31
CA ARG A 101 -0.67 -1.09 -4.98
C ARG A 101 -0.56 0.11 -4.04
N ASP A 102 -1.03 -0.01 -2.81
CA ASP A 102 -0.94 1.03 -1.77
C ASP A 102 0.37 0.95 -0.95
N GLY A 103 1.22 -0.05 -1.20
CA GLY A 103 2.47 -0.29 -0.48
C GLY A 103 2.29 -0.77 0.98
N GLN A 104 1.05 -1.03 1.42
CA GLN A 104 0.75 -1.42 2.80
C GLN A 104 0.97 -2.91 3.07
N ARG A 105 0.92 -3.74 2.02
CA ARG A 105 1.10 -5.19 2.12
C ARG A 105 2.28 -5.59 1.25
N ALA A 106 3.15 -6.42 1.81
CA ALA A 106 4.21 -7.07 1.07
C ALA A 106 4.36 -8.51 1.57
N SER A 107 4.48 -9.45 0.64
CA SER A 107 4.52 -10.88 0.95
C SER A 107 5.43 -11.63 0.00
N TYR A 108 6.05 -12.70 0.49
CA TYR A 108 6.71 -13.69 -0.35
C TYR A 108 5.65 -14.50 -1.09
N ALA A 109 5.55 -14.30 -2.40
CA ALA A 109 4.63 -15.04 -3.27
C ALA A 109 5.18 -16.42 -3.64
N GLU A 110 6.50 -16.56 -3.70
CA GLU A 110 7.21 -17.82 -3.97
C GLU A 110 8.56 -17.77 -3.27
N MET A 111 8.94 -18.86 -2.59
CA MET A 111 10.26 -19.03 -2.00
C MET A 111 11.09 -19.96 -2.90
N PRO A 112 12.39 -19.68 -3.09
CA PRO A 112 13.22 -20.50 -3.95
C PRO A 112 13.47 -21.86 -3.29
N GLU A 113 12.95 -22.92 -3.91
CA GLU A 113 13.15 -24.30 -3.49
C GLU A 113 13.69 -25.12 -4.66
N CYS A 114 14.92 -25.64 -4.53
CA CYS A 114 15.50 -26.52 -5.56
C CYS A 114 15.04 -27.97 -5.39
N ASN A 115 14.50 -28.34 -4.23
CA ASN A 115 14.03 -29.70 -3.94
C ASN A 115 12.50 -29.78 -3.91
N PRO A 116 11.85 -30.44 -4.89
CA PRO A 116 10.38 -30.45 -4.99
C PRO A 116 9.66 -31.18 -3.83
N GLU A 117 10.36 -31.97 -3.02
CA GLU A 117 9.73 -32.72 -1.91
C GLU A 117 9.43 -31.86 -0.67
N SER A 118 10.10 -30.73 -0.48
CA SER A 118 9.93 -29.85 0.70
C SER A 118 9.02 -28.65 0.43
N GLY A 119 8.14 -28.74 -0.57
CA GLY A 119 7.24 -27.66 -1.01
C GLY A 119 6.35 -27.12 0.10
N ILE A 120 6.82 -26.10 0.82
CA ILE A 120 5.99 -25.26 1.69
C ILE A 120 5.18 -24.33 0.77
N GLY A 121 4.18 -24.89 0.12
CA GLY A 121 3.13 -24.13 -0.54
C GLY A 121 2.33 -23.39 0.53
N ARG A 122 2.51 -22.06 0.60
CA ARG A 122 1.69 -21.11 1.36
C ARG A 122 1.49 -21.47 2.84
N VAL A 123 2.44 -21.12 3.71
CA VAL A 123 2.05 -20.78 5.10
C VAL A 123 1.70 -19.29 5.11
N PRO A 124 0.44 -18.90 5.31
CA PRO A 124 0.14 -17.51 5.63
C PRO A 124 0.88 -17.15 6.92
N LEU A 125 1.73 -16.12 6.86
CA LEU A 125 2.29 -15.50 8.06
C LEU A 125 1.13 -14.84 8.81
N THR A 126 0.61 -15.55 9.81
CA THR A 126 -0.32 -14.98 10.80
C THR A 126 0.47 -13.94 11.59
N VAL A 127 0.03 -12.68 11.51
CA VAL A 127 0.46 -11.60 12.41
C VAL A 127 -0.26 -11.73 13.72
#